data_AF-A0A1D5UUC2-F1
#
_entry.id   AF-A0A1D5UUC2-F1
#
_cell.length_a   1.000
_cell.length_b   1.000
_cell.length_c   1.000
_cell.angle_alpha   90.00
_cell.angle_beta   90.00
_cell.angle_gamma   90.00
#
_symmetry.space_group_name_H-M   'P 1'
#
loop_
_entity.id
_entity.type
_entity.pdbx_description
1 polymer ?
#
loop_
_entity_poly.entity_id
_entity_poly.type
_entity_poly.pdbx_seq_one_letter_code
_entity_poly.pdbx_strand_id
1 'polypeptide(L)' 'MFYLVISIPAILLLLVLALGCYMLGRNRGWAEAAAPQQFAPPAPPK' A
#
# COMPACT_ATOMS: atom_id res chain seq x y z
N MET A 1 -16.38 31.57 7.89
CA MET A 1 -14.95 31.78 7.56
C MET A 1 -14.02 30.75 8.20
N PHE A 2 -14.16 30.40 9.49
CA PHE A 2 -13.30 29.39 10.16
C PHE A 2 -13.30 27.99 9.53
N TYR A 3 -14.41 27.55 8.93
CA TYR A 3 -14.51 26.23 8.30
C TYR A 3 -13.45 25.98 7.23
N LEU A 4 -13.11 26.98 6.42
CA LEU A 4 -12.08 26.85 5.36
C LEU A 4 -10.68 26.71 5.95
N VAL A 5 -10.41 27.43 7.03
CA VAL A 5 -9.11 27.42 7.71
C VAL A 5 -8.82 26.07 8.36
N ILE A 6 -9.88 25.37 8.80
CA ILE A 6 -9.77 24.04 9.41
C ILE A 6 -9.83 22.94 8.34
N SER A 7 -10.69 23.09 7.33
CA SER A 7 -10.88 22.06 6.31
C SER A 7 -9.68 21.93 5.37
N ILE A 8 -9.04 23.04 4.97
CA ILE A 8 -7.87 23.02 4.09
C ILE A 8 -6.73 22.15 4.66
N PRO A 9 -6.24 22.36 5.90
CA PRO A 9 -5.19 21.52 6.46
C PRO A 9 -5.67 20.08 6.73
N ALA A 10 -6.94 19.88 7.10
CA ALA A 10 -7.48 18.54 7.30
C ALA A 10 -7.52 17.73 5.99
N ILE A 11 -7.96 18.35 4.89
CA ILE A 11 -7.97 17.73 3.55
C ILE A 11 -6.54 17.46 3.08
N LEU A 12 -5.62 18.40 3.31
CA LEU A 12 -4.21 18.24 2.95
C LEU A 12 -3.58 17.05 3.70
N LEU A 13 -3.85 16.92 5.00
CA LEU A 13 -3.41 15.75 5.79
C LEU A 13 -3.98 14.44 5.24
N LEU A 14 -5.25 14.43 4.86
CA LEU A 14 -5.91 13.26 4.25
C LEU A 14 -5.25 12.86 2.92
N LEU A 15 -4.90 13.83 2.08
CA LEU A 15 -4.22 13.59 0.80
C LEU A 15 -2.81 13.02 1.02
N VAL A 16 -2.05 13.58 1.97
CA VAL A 16 -0.71 13.07 2.32
C VAL A 16 -0.80 11.66 2.89
N LEU A 17 -1.77 11.38 3.76
CA LEU A 17 -2.00 10.06 4.31
C LEU A 17 -2.39 9.05 3.21
N ALA A 18 -3.31 9.42 2.32
CA ALA A 18 -3.71 8.59 1.20
C ALA A 18 -2.52 8.27 0.29
N LEU A 19 -1.67 9.27 -0.01
CA LEU A 19 -0.46 9.08 -0.80
C LEU A 19 0.55 8.18 -0.10
N GLY A 20 0.75 8.35 1.20
CA GLY A 20 1.61 7.50 2.02
C GLY A 20 1.14 6.04 2.03
N CYS A 21 -0.15 5.82 2.25
CA CYS A 21 -0.76 4.49 2.18
C CYS A 21 -0.66 3.88 0.78
N TYR A 22 -0.86 4.67 -0.28
CA TYR A 22 -0.70 4.23 -1.65
C TYR A 22 0.75 3.79 -1.96
N MET A 23 1.74 4.58 -1.53
CA MET A 23 3.15 4.24 -1.68
C MET A 23 3.54 3.00 -0.86
N LEU A 24 3.05 2.89 0.38
CA LEU A 24 3.30 1.72 1.22
C LEU A 24 2.70 0.44 0.60
N GLY A 25 1.45 0.50 0.13
CA GLY A 25 0.79 -0.61 -0.55
C GLY A 25 1.49 -0.98 -1.86
N ARG A 26 1.91 0.03 -2.64
CA ARG A 26 2.73 -0.18 -3.85
C ARG A 26 4.02 -0.91 -3.52
N ASN A 27 4.78 -0.45 -2.53
CA ASN A 27 6.05 -1.08 -2.16
C ASN A 27 5.85 -2.51 -1.65
N ARG A 28 4.76 -2.79 -0.91
CA ARG A 28 4.40 -4.16 -0.51
C ARG A 28 4.07 -5.06 -1.69
N GLY A 29 3.28 -4.59 -2.66
CA GLY A 29 2.97 -5.37 -3.86
C GLY A 29 4.21 -5.75 -4.66
N TRP A 30 5.23 -4.89 -4.67
CA TRP A 30 6.51 -5.18 -5.32
C TRP A 30 7.35 -6.16 -4.50
N ALA A 31 7.32 -6.07 -3.16
CA ALA A 31 7.98 -7.05 -2.29
C ALA A 31 7.35 -8.44 -2.40
N GLU A 32 6.02 -8.52 -2.51
CA GLU A 32 5.30 -9.78 -2.72
C GLU A 32 5.53 -10.35 -4.13
N ALA A 33 5.60 -9.51 -5.17
CA ALA A 33 5.93 -9.95 -6.53
C ALA A 33 7.41 -10.37 -6.69
N ALA A 34 8.32 -9.77 -5.92
CA ALA A 34 9.73 -10.13 -5.88
C ALA A 34 10.01 -11.35 -4.97
N ALA A 35 9.04 -11.77 -4.15
CA ALA A 35 9.17 -13.00 -3.38
C ALA A 35 9.25 -14.19 -4.35
N PRO A 36 10.24 -15.10 -4.19
CA PRO A 36 10.34 -16.26 -5.06
C PRO A 36 9.03 -17.06 -4.96
N GLN A 37 8.33 -17.23 -6.09
CA GLN A 37 7.20 -18.14 -6.14
C GLN A 37 7.78 -19.56 -5.98
N GLN A 38 7.78 -20.06 -4.74
CA GLN A 38 8.26 -21.39 -4.42
C GLN A 38 7.24 -22.42 -4.91
N PHE A 39 7.18 -22.60 -6.23
CA PHE A 39 6.47 -23.68 -6.87
C PHE A 39 7.26 -24.97 -6.61
N ALA A 40 6.96 -25.63 -5.50
CA ALA A 40 7.42 -26.98 -5.26
C ALA A 40 6.50 -27.94 -6.05
N PRO A 41 7.03 -28.71 -7.03
CA PRO A 41 6.23 -29.72 -7.68
C PRO A 41 5.73 -30.72 -6.61
N PRO A 42 4.45 -31.15 -6.66
CA PRO A 42 3.92 -32.09 -5.69
C PRO A 42 4.78 -33.36 -5.71
N ALA A 43 5.10 -33.86 -4.50
CA ALA A 43 5.98 -35.02 -4.35
C ALA A 43 5.44 -36.20 -5.17
N PRO A 44 6.32 -36.93 -5.89
CA PRO A 44 5.90 -38.05 -6.71
C PRO A 44 5.13 -39.07 -5.87
N PRO A 45 3.97 -39.58 -6.36
CA PRO A 45 3.25 -40.65 -5.67
C PRO A 45 4.11 -41.92 -5.58
N LYS A 46 4.02 -42.62 -4.45
CA LYS A 46 4.63 -43.94 -4.23
C LYS A 46 3.76 -45.04 -4.83
#